data_AF-A0A1U8AN00-F1
#
_entry.id   AF-A0A1U8AN00-F1
#
_cell.length_a   1.000
_cell.length_b   1.000
_cell.length_c   1.000
_cell.angle_alpha   90.00
_cell.angle_beta   90.00
_cell.angle_gamma   90.00
#
_symmetry.space_group_name_H-M   'P 1'
#
loop_
_entity.id
_entity.type
_entity.pdbx_description
1 polymer ?
#
loop_
_entity_poly.entity_id
_entity_poly.type
_entity_poly.pdbx_seq_one_letter_code
_entity_poly.pdbx_strand_id
1 'polypeptide(L)'
;MTDSRSDRDDDHPPRLYNPYQDLQLPIQTLYKLPTSPEFLFQEEAVAQRRTWGENLTYYTGCGYLAGAIAGAGKGFVDGVKASEEGDTLKLRINRVLNASGHSGRKLGNRVGVIGLLYAGLESGIVAVRDTDDVINSVLAGLGTGALFKAASGPRSAAVAGAIGGLMVGAAVAGKQVLKRYVPI
;
A
#
# COMPACT_ATOMS: atom_id res chain seq x y z
N MET A 1 -65.37 48.03 5.53
CA MET A 1 -64.22 48.50 6.33
C MET A 1 -63.50 47.27 6.85
N THR A 2 -62.28 47.07 6.36
CA THR A 2 -61.27 46.11 6.78
C THR A 2 -60.65 46.49 8.14
N ASP A 3 -59.70 45.66 8.60
CA ASP A 3 -58.72 45.82 9.69
C ASP A 3 -59.07 45.30 11.09
N SER A 4 -58.24 44.51 11.79
CA SER A 4 -56.98 43.83 11.45
C SER A 4 -56.81 42.66 12.41
N ARG A 5 -56.43 41.48 11.90
CA ARG A 5 -55.80 40.43 12.72
C ARG A 5 -54.40 40.91 13.05
N SER A 6 -54.07 41.04 14.33
CA SER A 6 -52.69 41.26 14.75
C SER A 6 -51.96 39.92 14.69
N ASP A 7 -51.29 39.66 13.58
CA ASP A 7 -50.23 38.64 13.51
C ASP A 7 -49.08 39.11 14.41
N ARG A 8 -48.85 38.39 15.51
CA ARG A 8 -47.60 38.49 16.27
C ARG A 8 -46.67 37.41 15.74
N ASP A 9 -45.77 37.84 14.86
CA ASP A 9 -44.57 37.09 14.50
C ASP A 9 -43.64 37.02 15.72
N ASP A 10 -43.79 35.97 16.53
CA ASP A 10 -42.74 35.54 17.46
C ASP A 10 -41.80 34.58 16.71
N ASP A 11 -41.03 35.13 15.76
CA ASP A 11 -39.97 34.43 15.02
C ASP A 11 -38.72 34.28 15.91
N HIS A 12 -38.88 33.54 17.01
CA HIS A 12 -37.78 33.17 17.88
C HIS A 12 -37.42 31.71 17.63
N PRO A 13 -36.21 31.42 17.13
CA PRO A 13 -35.80 30.04 16.89
C PRO A 13 -35.91 29.26 18.20
N PRO A 14 -36.37 28.00 18.17
CA PRO A 14 -36.59 27.21 19.37
C PRO A 14 -35.33 27.19 20.23
N ARG A 15 -35.40 27.79 21.42
CA ARG A 15 -34.28 27.82 22.36
C ARG A 15 -34.13 26.43 22.94
N LEU A 16 -33.11 25.70 22.49
CA LEU A 16 -32.75 24.41 23.05
C LEU A 16 -32.36 24.61 24.52
N TYR A 17 -33.20 24.14 25.44
CA TYR A 17 -32.89 24.14 26.86
C TYR A 17 -31.86 23.05 27.15
N ASN A 18 -30.65 23.45 27.53
CA ASN A 18 -29.61 22.55 27.99
C ASN A 18 -29.42 22.74 29.51
N PRO A 19 -30.02 21.88 30.36
CA PRO A 19 -29.95 22.00 31.82
C PRO A 19 -28.53 21.83 32.39
N TYR A 20 -27.56 21.41 31.57
CA TYR A 20 -26.18 21.17 31.96
C TYR A 20 -25.20 22.19 31.37
N GLN A 21 -25.69 23.29 30.78
CA GLN A 21 -24.84 24.34 30.18
C GLN A 21 -23.84 24.95 31.18
N ASP A 22 -24.26 25.14 32.43
CA ASP A 22 -23.43 25.76 33.48
C ASP A 22 -22.50 24.76 34.16
N LEU A 23 -22.75 23.46 33.94
CA LEU A 23 -21.83 22.40 34.29
C LEU A 23 -20.77 22.38 33.18
N GLN A 24 -19.60 22.97 33.45
CA GLN A 24 -18.39 22.85 32.60
C GLN A 24 -17.85 21.41 32.62
N LEU A 25 -18.70 20.44 32.34
CA LEU A 25 -18.33 19.07 32.12
C LEU A 25 -17.88 18.97 30.67
N PRO A 26 -16.65 18.52 30.41
CA PRO A 26 -16.20 18.25 29.06
C PRO A 26 -16.84 16.95 28.57
N ILE A 27 -18.18 16.89 28.50
CA ILE A 27 -18.96 15.71 28.08
C ILE A 27 -18.55 15.32 26.66
N GLN A 28 -18.28 16.31 25.82
CA GLN A 28 -17.73 16.15 24.47
C GLN A 28 -16.36 15.44 24.45
N THR A 29 -15.57 15.61 25.52
CA THR A 29 -14.23 15.00 25.66
C THR A 29 -14.32 13.61 26.29
N LEU A 30 -15.32 13.36 27.16
CA LEU A 30 -15.56 12.03 27.73
C LEU A 30 -15.93 10.98 26.66
N TYR A 31 -16.52 11.42 25.55
CA TYR A 31 -16.81 10.57 24.39
C TYR A 31 -15.83 10.73 23.22
N LYS A 32 -14.75 11.51 23.38
CA LYS A 32 -13.62 11.46 22.46
C LYS A 32 -12.83 10.20 22.74
N LEU A 33 -13.36 9.08 22.26
CA LEU A 33 -12.62 7.83 22.26
C LEU A 33 -11.38 8.01 21.35
N PRO A 34 -10.18 7.62 21.82
CA PRO A 34 -9.05 7.46 20.94
C PRO A 34 -9.47 6.58 19.76
N THR A 35 -9.22 7.03 18.53
CA THR A 35 -9.50 6.24 17.32
C THR A 35 -8.56 5.05 17.17
N SER A 36 -7.56 4.94 18.05
CA SER A 36 -6.64 3.81 18.17
C SER A 36 -7.06 2.92 19.34
N PRO A 37 -7.08 1.59 19.17
CA PRO A 37 -7.32 0.66 20.27
C PRO A 37 -6.25 0.85 21.36
N GLU A 38 -6.69 1.05 22.59
CA GLU A 38 -5.81 1.06 23.76
C GLU A 38 -5.57 -0.39 24.16
N PHE A 39 -4.37 -0.90 23.88
CA PHE A 39 -4.01 -2.27 24.21
C PHE A 39 -3.73 -2.37 25.70
N LEU A 40 -4.39 -3.31 26.35
CA LEU A 40 -4.16 -3.61 27.77
C LEU A 40 -2.83 -4.33 28.00
N PHE A 41 -2.30 -4.96 26.96
CA PHE A 41 -1.04 -5.70 26.99
C PHE A 41 -0.06 -5.11 25.97
N GLN A 42 1.17 -4.85 26.43
CA GLN A 42 2.25 -4.37 25.59
C GLN A 42 2.51 -5.38 24.45
N GLU A 43 2.33 -6.67 24.72
CA GLU A 43 2.47 -7.78 23.78
C GLU A 43 1.47 -7.71 22.63
N GLU A 44 0.22 -7.31 22.88
CA GLU A 44 -0.81 -7.15 21.84
C GLU A 44 -0.54 -5.90 20.98
N ALA A 45 -0.06 -4.81 21.61
CA ALA A 45 0.38 -3.61 20.90
C ALA A 45 1.57 -3.89 19.98
N VAL A 46 2.53 -4.70 20.44
CA VAL A 46 3.71 -5.11 19.66
C VAL A 46 3.33 -6.14 18.59
N ALA A 47 2.42 -7.08 18.87
CA ALA A 47 1.95 -8.05 17.87
C ALA A 47 1.24 -7.40 16.66
N GLN A 48 0.65 -6.21 16.83
CA GLN A 48 0.13 -5.43 15.70
C GLN A 48 1.23 -4.84 14.81
N ARG A 49 2.40 -4.52 15.37
CA ARG A 49 3.59 -4.09 14.63
C ARG A 49 4.33 -5.33 14.16
N ARG A 50 4.03 -5.79 12.93
CA ARG A 50 4.76 -6.91 12.30
C ARG A 50 6.27 -6.78 12.52
N THR A 51 6.88 -7.87 12.98
CA THR A 51 8.32 -7.93 13.23
C THR A 51 9.06 -7.69 11.92
N TRP A 52 10.25 -7.09 11.99
CA TRP A 52 11.10 -6.83 10.84
C TRP A 52 11.22 -8.02 9.85
N GLY A 53 11.48 -9.22 10.38
CA GLY A 53 11.60 -10.44 9.58
C GLY A 53 10.28 -10.92 8.97
N GLU A 54 9.15 -10.64 9.63
CA GLU A 54 7.82 -10.97 9.12
C GLU A 54 7.48 -10.08 7.92
N ASN A 55 7.77 -8.77 8.01
CA ASN A 55 7.62 -7.86 6.87
C ASN A 55 8.52 -8.26 5.71
N LEU A 56 9.78 -8.60 5.99
CA LEU A 56 10.73 -9.03 4.97
C LEU A 56 10.23 -10.26 4.21
N THR A 57 9.81 -11.30 4.95
CA THR A 57 9.31 -12.55 4.35
C THR A 57 7.99 -12.32 3.63
N TYR A 58 7.11 -11.49 4.18
CA TYR A 58 5.83 -11.14 3.57
C TYR A 58 6.00 -10.41 2.24
N TYR A 59 6.77 -9.32 2.20
CA TYR A 59 6.99 -8.55 0.97
C TYR A 59 7.76 -9.35 -0.08
N THR A 60 8.76 -10.13 0.34
CA THR A 60 9.52 -11.01 -0.56
C THR A 60 8.64 -12.12 -1.13
N GLY A 61 7.83 -12.77 -0.29
CA GLY A 61 6.94 -13.86 -0.68
C GLY A 61 5.82 -13.38 -1.60
N CYS A 62 5.12 -12.31 -1.22
CA CYS A 62 4.09 -11.70 -2.06
C CYS A 62 4.67 -11.19 -3.38
N GLY A 63 5.84 -10.53 -3.34
CA GLY A 63 6.54 -10.05 -4.54
C GLY A 63 6.96 -11.20 -5.46
N TYR A 64 7.50 -12.29 -4.91
CA TYR A 64 7.87 -13.47 -5.67
C TYR A 64 6.66 -14.11 -6.34
N LEU A 65 5.57 -14.33 -5.60
CA LEU A 65 4.35 -14.96 -6.12
C LEU A 65 3.69 -14.08 -7.19
N ALA A 66 3.56 -12.76 -6.95
CA ALA A 66 3.01 -11.83 -7.92
C ALA A 66 3.86 -11.80 -9.21
N GLY A 67 5.19 -11.73 -9.06
CA GLY A 67 6.12 -11.81 -10.18
C GLY A 67 6.06 -13.15 -10.91
N ALA A 68 5.91 -14.26 -10.19
CA ALA A 68 5.81 -15.58 -10.78
C ALA A 68 4.53 -15.75 -11.60
N ILE A 69 3.38 -15.31 -11.08
CA ILE A 69 2.10 -15.34 -11.79
C ILE A 69 2.16 -14.47 -13.06
N ALA A 70 2.62 -13.23 -12.94
CA ALA A 70 2.75 -12.33 -14.09
C ALA A 70 3.74 -12.88 -15.14
N GLY A 71 4.88 -13.42 -14.70
CA GLY A 71 5.88 -14.03 -15.56
C GLY A 71 5.40 -15.31 -16.24
N ALA A 72 4.61 -16.13 -15.53
CA ALA A 72 3.99 -17.33 -16.08
C ALA A 72 2.94 -16.97 -17.15
N GLY A 73 2.10 -15.96 -16.89
CA GLY A 73 1.13 -15.46 -17.86
C GLY A 73 1.81 -14.96 -19.15
N LYS A 74 2.87 -14.16 -19.02
CA LYS A 74 3.67 -13.72 -20.17
C LYS A 74 4.29 -14.91 -20.91
N GLY A 75 4.94 -15.82 -20.19
CA GLY A 75 5.58 -17.01 -20.79
C GLY A 75 4.60 -17.99 -21.42
N PHE A 76 3.35 -18.03 -20.94
CA PHE A 76 2.26 -18.77 -21.58
C PHE A 76 1.92 -18.17 -22.94
N VAL A 77 1.71 -16.85 -23.01
CA VAL A 77 1.44 -16.15 -24.29
C VAL A 77 2.59 -16.35 -25.27
N ASP A 78 3.83 -16.21 -24.81
CA ASP A 78 5.01 -16.42 -25.65
C ASP A 78 5.11 -17.88 -26.13
N GLY A 79 4.82 -18.86 -25.26
CA GLY A 79 4.82 -20.28 -25.61
C GLY A 79 3.72 -20.67 -26.61
N VAL A 80 2.54 -20.05 -26.51
CA VAL A 80 1.44 -20.25 -27.46
C VAL A 80 1.78 -19.63 -28.81
N LYS A 81 2.32 -18.42 -28.83
CA LYS A 81 2.74 -17.74 -30.07
C LYS A 81 3.89 -18.46 -30.78
N ALA A 82 4.77 -19.10 -30.03
CA ALA A 82 5.88 -19.88 -30.57
C ALA A 82 5.48 -21.32 -31.00
N SER A 83 4.18 -21.67 -30.97
CA SER A 83 3.70 -22.98 -31.40
C SER A 83 3.44 -22.99 -32.91
N GLU A 84 4.15 -23.83 -33.66
CA GLU A 84 3.99 -23.95 -35.11
C GLU A 84 2.72 -24.76 -35.50
N GLU A 85 2.21 -24.50 -36.70
CA GLU A 85 1.11 -25.23 -37.34
C GLU A 85 1.62 -26.56 -37.91
N GLY A 86 1.87 -27.52 -37.03
CA GLY A 86 2.42 -28.84 -37.39
C GLY A 86 2.89 -29.63 -36.17
N ASP A 87 3.09 -28.95 -35.03
CA ASP A 87 3.44 -29.61 -33.78
C ASP A 87 2.30 -30.48 -33.25
N THR A 88 2.67 -31.68 -32.78
CA THR A 88 1.75 -32.52 -32.01
C THR A 88 1.30 -31.82 -30.73
N LEU A 89 0.08 -32.12 -30.28
CA LEU A 89 -0.49 -31.56 -29.04
C LEU A 89 0.44 -31.69 -27.83
N LYS A 90 1.18 -32.80 -27.74
CA LYS A 90 2.18 -33.03 -26.67
C LYS A 90 3.35 -32.05 -26.73
N LEU A 91 3.88 -31.76 -27.92
CA LEU A 91 5.00 -30.82 -28.10
C LEU A 91 4.57 -29.38 -27.78
N ARG A 92 3.37 -28.98 -28.21
CA ARG A 92 2.79 -27.66 -27.90
C ARG A 92 2.65 -27.45 -26.39
N ILE A 93 2.06 -28.41 -25.69
CA ILE A 93 1.87 -28.33 -24.23
C ILE A 93 3.21 -28.23 -23.51
N ASN A 94 4.20 -29.06 -23.89
CA ASN A 94 5.53 -29.03 -23.25
C ASN A 94 6.24 -27.68 -23.47
N ARG A 95 6.15 -27.12 -24.68
CA ARG A 95 6.73 -25.80 -24.99
C ARG A 95 6.09 -24.70 -24.17
N VAL A 96 4.77 -24.65 -24.11
CA VAL A 96 4.01 -23.67 -23.32
C VAL A 96 4.35 -23.78 -21.83
N LEU A 97 4.43 -25.00 -21.29
CA LEU A 97 4.75 -25.23 -19.89
C LEU A 97 6.19 -24.81 -19.57
N ASN A 98 7.14 -25.13 -20.45
CA ASN A 98 8.54 -24.74 -20.27
C ASN A 98 8.71 -23.21 -20.37
N ALA A 99 8.04 -22.57 -21.34
CA ALA A 99 8.09 -21.12 -21.52
C ALA A 99 7.46 -20.35 -20.35
N SER A 100 6.29 -20.78 -19.89
CA SER A 100 5.61 -20.21 -18.72
C SER A 100 6.39 -20.44 -17.43
N GLY A 101 6.86 -21.66 -17.17
CA GLY A 101 7.65 -21.98 -15.97
C GLY A 101 9.01 -21.28 -15.91
N HIS A 102 9.71 -21.16 -17.05
CA HIS A 102 10.96 -20.42 -17.11
C HIS A 102 10.76 -18.91 -16.90
N SER A 103 9.77 -18.32 -17.57
CA SER A 103 9.46 -16.89 -17.45
C SER A 103 8.92 -16.54 -16.06
N GLY A 104 8.08 -17.39 -15.48
CA GLY A 104 7.58 -17.28 -14.11
C GLY A 104 8.71 -17.24 -13.08
N ARG A 105 9.62 -18.23 -13.09
CA ARG A 105 10.77 -18.25 -12.17
C ARG A 105 11.68 -17.03 -12.34
N LYS A 106 11.97 -16.65 -13.58
CA LYS A 106 12.85 -15.51 -13.89
C LYS A 106 12.26 -14.19 -13.40
N LEU A 107 10.96 -13.95 -13.63
CA LEU A 107 10.29 -12.73 -13.19
C LEU A 107 10.05 -12.74 -11.67
N GLY A 108 9.59 -13.87 -11.12
CA GLY A 108 9.39 -14.08 -9.69
C GLY A 108 10.64 -13.80 -8.88
N ASN A 109 11.78 -14.41 -9.23
CA ASN A 109 13.05 -14.16 -8.54
C ASN A 109 13.45 -12.67 -8.58
N ARG A 110 13.27 -11.99 -9.70
CA ARG A 110 13.62 -10.56 -9.84
C ARG A 110 12.74 -9.68 -8.96
N VAL A 111 11.42 -9.88 -9.01
CA VAL A 111 10.47 -9.07 -8.22
C VAL A 111 10.60 -9.40 -6.73
N GLY A 112 10.83 -10.66 -6.37
CA GLY A 112 11.11 -11.08 -5.00
C GLY A 112 12.36 -10.40 -4.42
N VAL A 113 13.46 -10.35 -5.17
CA VAL A 113 14.69 -9.63 -4.73
C VAL A 113 14.43 -8.13 -4.58
N ILE A 114 13.67 -7.50 -5.49
CA ILE A 114 13.30 -6.08 -5.35
C ILE A 114 12.46 -5.87 -4.09
N GLY A 115 11.48 -6.74 -3.81
CA GLY A 115 10.67 -6.69 -2.59
C GLY A 115 11.50 -6.86 -1.32
N LEU A 116 12.48 -7.76 -1.34
CA LEU A 116 13.42 -7.99 -0.24
C LEU A 116 14.29 -6.75 0.02
N LEU A 117 14.84 -6.15 -1.04
CA LEU A 117 15.65 -4.94 -0.95
C LEU A 117 14.81 -3.74 -0.46
N TYR A 118 13.56 -3.62 -0.90
CA TYR A 118 12.64 -2.60 -0.41
C TYR A 118 12.34 -2.76 1.07
N ALA A 119 11.91 -3.95 1.50
CA ALA A 119 11.59 -4.20 2.90
C ALA A 119 12.81 -4.03 3.82
N GLY A 120 14.01 -4.43 3.36
CA GLY A 120 15.26 -4.21 4.08
C GLY A 120 15.61 -2.72 4.24
N LEU A 121 15.51 -1.95 3.15
CA LEU A 121 15.82 -0.51 3.18
C LEU A 121 14.78 0.31 3.95
N GLU A 122 13.48 0.05 3.72
CA GLU A 122 12.39 0.71 4.43
C GLU A 122 12.56 0.51 5.94
N SER A 123 12.79 -0.74 6.36
CA SER A 123 12.98 -1.04 7.77
C SER A 123 14.25 -0.46 8.38
N GLY A 124 15.36 -0.43 7.62
CA GLY A 124 16.59 0.21 8.08
C GLY A 124 16.42 1.72 8.27
N ILE A 125 15.66 2.37 7.39
CA ILE A 125 15.36 3.80 7.50
C ILE A 125 14.42 4.07 8.68
N VAL A 126 13.40 3.23 8.89
CA VAL A 126 12.47 3.35 10.03
C VAL A 126 13.23 3.17 11.35
N ALA A 127 14.14 2.19 11.44
CA ALA A 127 14.96 1.98 12.64
C ALA A 127 15.88 3.16 12.98
N VAL A 128 16.32 3.94 11.99
CA VAL A 128 17.18 5.12 12.20
C VAL A 128 16.37 6.39 12.45
N ARG A 129 15.16 6.50 11.89
CA ARG A 129 14.40 7.76 11.83
C ARG A 129 13.10 7.76 12.65
N ASP A 130 12.72 6.62 13.21
CA ASP A 130 11.58 6.40 14.12
C ASP A 130 10.25 7.04 13.65
N THR A 131 10.09 7.20 12.34
CA THR A 131 8.94 7.86 11.70
C THR A 131 8.60 7.18 10.38
N ASP A 132 7.32 6.82 10.21
CA ASP A 132 6.77 6.27 8.97
C ASP A 132 6.23 7.39 8.06
N ASP A 133 7.13 8.13 7.41
CA ASP A 133 6.79 9.20 6.47
C ASP A 133 6.84 8.76 5.01
N VAL A 134 6.03 9.42 4.17
CA VAL A 134 6.04 9.29 2.70
C VAL A 134 7.44 9.41 2.10
N ILE A 135 8.27 10.28 2.69
CA ILE A 135 9.64 10.53 2.26
C ILE A 135 10.51 9.28 2.47
N ASN A 136 10.32 8.53 3.55
CA ASN A 136 11.09 7.32 3.84
C ASN A 136 10.75 6.21 2.84
N SER A 137 9.48 6.03 2.51
CA SER A 137 9.06 5.05 1.47
C SER A 137 9.61 5.44 0.09
N VAL A 138 9.57 6.72 -0.29
CA VAL A 138 10.12 7.18 -1.59
C VAL A 138 11.64 7.02 -1.64
N LEU A 139 12.37 7.37 -0.56
CA LEU A 139 13.80 7.16 -0.46
C LEU A 139 14.16 5.67 -0.49
N ALA A 140 13.40 4.81 0.19
CA ALA A 140 13.56 3.37 0.11
C ALA A 140 13.34 2.88 -1.33
N GLY A 141 12.30 3.33 -2.02
CA GLY A 141 12.03 3.00 -3.42
C GLY A 141 13.14 3.45 -4.38
N LEU A 142 13.66 4.67 -4.21
CA LEU A 142 14.83 5.17 -4.96
C LEU A 142 16.07 4.32 -4.68
N GLY A 143 16.33 4.03 -3.41
CA GLY A 143 17.48 3.22 -2.96
C GLY A 143 17.43 1.79 -3.47
N THR A 144 16.25 1.14 -3.41
CA THR A 144 16.03 -0.21 -3.93
C THR A 144 16.28 -0.27 -5.43
N GLY A 145 15.74 0.69 -6.20
CA GLY A 145 15.91 0.75 -7.64
C GLY A 145 17.38 0.95 -8.04
N ALA A 146 18.06 1.88 -7.35
CA ALA A 146 19.48 2.14 -7.57
C ALA A 146 20.34 0.93 -7.21
N LEU A 147 20.10 0.32 -6.06
CA LEU A 147 20.87 -0.82 -5.55
C LEU A 147 20.67 -2.08 -6.39
N PHE A 148 19.44 -2.38 -6.81
CA PHE A 148 19.14 -3.53 -7.66
C PHE A 148 19.88 -3.46 -9.01
N LYS A 149 20.13 -2.25 -9.53
CA LYS A 149 20.76 -2.04 -10.83
C LYS A 149 22.19 -1.48 -10.75
N ALA A 150 22.75 -1.31 -9.56
CA ALA A 150 24.10 -0.81 -9.32
C ALA A 150 25.16 -1.61 -10.07
N ALA A 151 25.05 -2.95 -10.05
CA ALA A 151 25.97 -3.84 -10.75
C ALA A 151 25.90 -3.74 -12.30
N SER A 152 24.86 -3.11 -12.86
CA SER A 152 24.72 -2.90 -14.30
C SER A 152 25.27 -1.53 -14.77
N GLY A 153 25.84 -0.73 -13.87
CA GLY A 153 26.45 0.56 -14.15
C GLY A 153 25.65 1.77 -13.63
N PRO A 154 26.31 2.93 -13.48
CA PRO A 154 25.75 4.09 -12.79
C PRO A 154 24.53 4.71 -13.49
N ARG A 155 24.51 4.71 -14.84
CA ARG A 155 23.34 5.19 -15.61
C ARG A 155 22.12 4.32 -15.38
N SER A 156 22.29 3.00 -15.34
CA SER A 156 21.19 2.07 -15.09
C SER A 156 20.71 2.12 -13.64
N ALA A 157 21.61 2.36 -12.68
CA ALA A 157 21.26 2.62 -11.29
C ALA A 157 20.41 3.89 -11.14
N ALA A 158 20.79 5.00 -11.77
CA ALA A 158 20.03 6.25 -11.72
C ALA A 158 18.61 6.10 -12.30
N VAL A 159 18.47 5.46 -13.46
CA VAL A 159 17.17 5.23 -14.10
C VAL A 159 16.31 4.28 -13.28
N ALA A 160 16.88 3.17 -12.81
CA ALA A 160 16.15 2.20 -11.99
C ALA A 160 15.73 2.79 -10.65
N GLY A 161 16.59 3.61 -10.03
CA GLY A 161 16.28 4.40 -8.86
C GLY A 161 15.08 5.31 -9.11
N ALA A 162 15.14 6.17 -10.13
CA ALA A 162 14.05 7.09 -10.48
C ALA A 162 12.71 6.35 -10.72
N ILE A 163 12.73 5.24 -11.45
CA ILE A 163 11.53 4.41 -11.67
C ILE A 163 10.99 3.86 -10.34
N GLY A 164 11.86 3.33 -9.48
CA GLY A 164 11.49 2.84 -8.16
C GLY A 164 10.87 3.91 -7.26
N GLY A 165 11.48 5.10 -7.22
CA GLY A 165 10.95 6.24 -6.47
C GLY A 165 9.61 6.74 -7.00
N LEU A 166 9.43 6.82 -8.32
CA LEU A 166 8.16 7.22 -8.93
C LEU A 166 7.04 6.21 -8.64
N MET A 167 7.33 4.91 -8.72
CA MET A 167 6.33 3.88 -8.39
C MET A 167 5.88 3.97 -6.93
N VAL A 168 6.82 4.11 -6.00
CA VAL A 168 6.48 4.23 -4.58
C VAL A 168 5.76 5.56 -4.30
N GLY A 169 6.22 6.66 -4.89
CA GLY A 169 5.56 7.96 -4.78
C GLY A 169 4.10 7.92 -5.25
N ALA A 170 3.84 7.30 -6.40
CA ALA A 170 2.48 7.11 -6.91
C ALA A 170 1.63 6.23 -5.99
N ALA A 171 2.18 5.12 -5.47
CA ALA A 171 1.47 4.24 -4.55
C ALA A 171 1.08 4.94 -3.23
N VAL A 172 1.98 5.77 -2.68
CA VAL A 172 1.72 6.51 -1.45
C VAL A 172 0.70 7.63 -1.69
N ALA A 173 0.81 8.37 -2.79
CA ALA A 173 -0.18 9.37 -3.17
C ALA A 173 -1.58 8.73 -3.35
N GLY A 174 -1.65 7.56 -4.00
CA GLY A 174 -2.88 6.79 -4.12
C GLY A 174 -3.47 6.39 -2.77
N LYS A 175 -2.64 5.94 -1.82
CA LYS A 175 -3.08 5.64 -0.44
C LYS A 175 -3.64 6.88 0.26
N GLN A 176 -3.01 8.04 0.09
CA GLN A 176 -3.50 9.30 0.68
C GLN A 176 -4.85 9.72 0.09
N VAL A 177 -5.03 9.56 -1.23
CA VAL A 177 -6.31 9.83 -1.89
C VAL A 177 -7.38 8.85 -1.40
N LEU A 178 -7.08 7.56 -1.32
CA LEU A 178 -8.05 6.55 -0.89
C LEU A 178 -8.53 6.77 0.56
N LYS A 179 -7.62 7.11 1.48
CA LYS A 179 -7.97 7.48 2.86
C LYS A 179 -8.87 8.72 2.94
N ARG A 180 -8.82 9.60 1.94
CA ARG A 180 -9.68 10.78 1.87
C ARG A 180 -11.12 10.45 1.44
N TYR A 181 -11.32 9.35 0.71
CA TYR A 181 -12.62 8.94 0.18
C TYR A 181 -13.31 7.84 1.01
N VAL A 182 -12.56 7.06 1.80
CA VAL A 182 -13.11 6.05 2.70
C VAL A 182 -12.86 6.49 4.14
N PRO A 183 -13.85 7.12 4.81
CA PRO A 183 -13.78 7.30 6.25
C PRO A 183 -13.99 5.93 6.91
N ILE A 184 -12.93 5.39 7.51
CA ILE A 184 -12.98 4.26 8.44
C ILE A 184 -12.81 4.83 9.84
#